data_AF-A0A8J3STQ5-F1
#
_entry.id   AF-A0A8J3STQ5-F1
#
_cell.length_a   1.000
_cell.length_b   1.000
_cell.length_c   1.000
_cell.angle_alpha   90.00
_cell.angle_beta   90.00
_cell.angle_gamma   90.00
#
_symmetry.space_group_name_H-M   'P 1'
#
loop_
_entity.id
_entity.type
_entity.pdbx_description
1 polymer ?
#
loop_
_entity_poly.entity_id
_entity_poly.type
_entity_poly.pdbx_seq_one_letter_code
_entity_poly.pdbx_strand_id
1 'polypeptide(L)'
;MVMTHALTLPAGWMISPRLVPAWPIDGEHTLEICPAGRTDEQRIRWSYRLTRGKRTIFAGKDICSGMRAEPTTRELGSAARTVLSYLTLRPGDTDAEYFDGYTATQMAWAEAYAEELSAFAMDGICGYCGSEDHVSPLCPDMPDHGR
;
A
#
# COMPACT_ATOMS: atom_id res chain seq x y z
N MET A 1 -18.43 21.98 -16.82
CA MET A 1 -18.25 20.53 -16.56
C MET A 1 -17.83 20.40 -15.11
N VAL A 2 -18.69 19.86 -14.25
CA VAL A 2 -18.37 19.71 -12.82
C VAL A 2 -17.29 18.64 -12.73
N MET A 3 -16.06 19.02 -12.41
CA MET A 3 -14.96 18.09 -12.17
C MET A 3 -15.28 17.38 -10.86
N THR A 4 -15.96 16.25 -10.93
CA THR A 4 -16.12 15.36 -9.78
C THR A 4 -14.73 14.84 -9.44
N HIS A 5 -14.10 15.37 -8.40
CA HIS A 5 -12.79 14.94 -7.89
C HIS A 5 -12.92 13.61 -7.13
N ALA A 6 -13.58 12.63 -7.74
CA ALA A 6 -13.78 11.30 -7.17
C ALA A 6 -12.75 10.35 -7.78
N LEU A 7 -12.13 9.54 -6.94
CA LEU A 7 -11.20 8.51 -7.34
C LEU A 7 -11.93 7.16 -7.21
N THR A 8 -11.99 6.40 -8.30
CA THR A 8 -12.48 5.03 -8.27
C THR A 8 -11.43 4.17 -7.59
N LEU A 9 -11.80 3.38 -6.59
CA LEU A 9 -10.86 2.49 -5.92
C LEU A 9 -10.42 1.36 -6.86
N PRO A 10 -9.18 0.85 -6.74
CA PRO A 10 -8.80 -0.40 -7.37
C PRO A 10 -9.76 -1.52 -6.95
N ALA A 11 -9.95 -2.52 -7.82
CA ALA A 11 -10.89 -3.61 -7.58
C ALA A 11 -10.70 -4.18 -6.17
N GLY A 12 -11.81 -4.23 -5.42
CA GLY A 12 -12.02 -4.64 -4.02
C GLY A 12 -11.04 -4.15 -2.95
N TRP A 13 -10.39 -3.03 -3.21
CA TRP A 13 -10.13 -2.08 -2.14
C TRP A 13 -11.46 -1.62 -1.52
N MET A 14 -11.39 -1.17 -0.27
CA MET A 14 -12.54 -0.68 0.46
C MET A 14 -12.30 0.72 1.02
N ILE A 15 -13.36 1.36 1.49
CA ILE A 15 -13.24 2.57 2.29
C ILE A 15 -13.27 2.16 3.77
N SER A 16 -12.22 2.53 4.51
CA SER A 16 -12.17 2.24 5.95
C SER A 16 -13.13 3.14 6.74
N PRO A 17 -13.40 2.84 8.03
CA PRO A 17 -14.18 3.72 8.90
C PRO A 17 -13.61 5.14 9.06
N ARG A 18 -12.35 5.36 8.69
CA ARG A 18 -11.70 6.70 8.67
C ARG A 18 -11.96 7.45 7.35
N LEU A 19 -12.80 6.90 6.47
CA LEU A 19 -13.12 7.42 5.15
C LEU A 19 -11.90 7.53 4.22
N VAL A 20 -10.97 6.58 4.36
CA VAL A 20 -9.77 6.50 3.53
C VAL A 20 -9.76 5.21 2.71
N PRO A 21 -9.17 5.22 1.50
CA PRO A 21 -8.90 4.00 0.76
C PRO A 21 -8.08 3.01 1.58
N ALA A 22 -8.46 1.74 1.51
CA ALA A 22 -7.82 0.66 2.24
C ALA A 22 -7.66 -0.57 1.35
N TRP A 23 -6.44 -1.09 1.30
CA TRP A 23 -6.09 -2.35 0.65
C TRP A 23 -6.11 -3.48 1.68
N PRO A 24 -7.08 -4.42 1.61
CA PRO A 24 -7.01 -5.67 2.35
C PRO A 24 -6.00 -6.60 1.66
N ILE A 25 -4.89 -6.93 2.32
CA ILE A 25 -3.75 -7.60 1.69
C ILE A 25 -3.90 -9.12 1.73
N ASP A 26 -4.16 -9.69 2.92
CA ASP A 26 -4.18 -11.14 3.15
C ASP A 26 -5.33 -11.59 4.08
N GLY A 27 -6.29 -10.70 4.35
CA GLY A 27 -7.43 -10.94 5.26
C GLY A 27 -7.17 -10.55 6.72
N GLU A 28 -5.91 -10.42 7.14
CA GLU A 28 -5.52 -9.98 8.49
C GLU A 28 -4.90 -8.58 8.46
N HIS A 29 -4.17 -8.26 7.39
CA HIS A 29 -3.49 -7.00 7.17
C HIS A 29 -4.29 -6.07 6.27
N THR A 30 -4.43 -4.82 6.72
CA THR A 30 -5.05 -3.75 5.95
C THR A 30 -4.12 -2.55 5.90
N LEU A 31 -3.82 -2.08 4.69
CA LEU A 31 -3.08 -0.85 4.43
C LEU A 31 -4.04 0.27 4.05
N GLU A 32 -4.25 1.23 4.94
CA GLU A 32 -4.90 2.50 4.63
C GLU A 32 -3.91 3.45 3.96
N ILE A 33 -4.33 4.14 2.90
CA ILE A 33 -3.48 5.12 2.21
C ILE A 33 -4.31 6.25 1.58
N CYS A 34 -3.86 7.50 1.75
CA CYS A 34 -4.50 8.65 1.14
C CYS A 34 -3.53 9.82 0.89
N PRO A 35 -3.85 10.74 -0.04
CA PRO A 35 -3.08 11.97 -0.21
C PRO A 35 -3.14 12.84 1.05
N ALA A 36 -1.99 13.35 1.48
CA ALA A 36 -1.83 14.20 2.66
C ALA A 36 -1.20 15.56 2.32
N GLY A 37 -1.46 16.04 1.11
CA GLY A 37 -0.95 17.29 0.57
C GLY A 37 0.13 17.08 -0.51
N ARG A 38 0.81 18.16 -0.86
CA ARG A 38 1.91 18.17 -1.83
C ARG A 38 3.20 18.70 -1.21
N THR A 39 4.33 18.27 -1.75
CA THR A 39 5.64 18.88 -1.53
C THR A 39 5.82 20.12 -2.41
N ASP A 40 6.86 20.92 -2.16
CA ASP A 40 7.18 22.11 -2.97
C ASP A 40 7.45 21.74 -4.44
N GLU A 41 8.00 20.55 -4.68
CA GLU A 41 8.24 19.98 -6.01
C GLU A 41 6.96 19.38 -6.66
N GLN A 42 5.79 19.66 -6.12
CA GLN A 42 4.49 19.18 -6.60
C GLN A 42 4.34 17.65 -6.56
N ARG A 43 5.13 16.93 -5.75
CA ARG A 43 4.90 15.49 -5.48
C ARG A 43 3.73 15.34 -4.51
N ILE A 44 2.90 14.33 -4.68
CA ILE A 44 1.89 13.94 -3.71
C ILE A 44 2.60 13.34 -2.50
N ARG A 45 2.30 13.83 -1.30
CA ARG A 45 2.72 13.20 -0.05
C ARG A 45 1.65 12.20 0.36
N TRP A 46 2.02 10.95 0.59
CA TRP A 46 1.08 9.89 0.97
C TRP A 46 1.11 9.68 2.47
N SER A 47 -0.05 9.73 3.13
CA SER A 47 -0.21 9.22 4.49
C SER A 47 -0.62 7.76 4.41
N TYR A 48 -0.03 6.92 5.25
CA TYR A 48 -0.35 5.50 5.28
C TYR A 48 -0.50 4.97 6.71
N ARG A 49 -1.21 3.85 6.84
CA ARG A 49 -1.33 3.08 8.07
C ARG A 49 -1.48 1.60 7.77
N LEU A 50 -0.54 0.80 8.23
CA LEU A 50 -0.63 -0.65 8.21
C LEU A 50 -1.19 -1.16 9.53
N THR A 51 -2.27 -1.91 9.43
CA THR A 51 -2.93 -2.55 10.58
C THR A 51 -2.94 -4.05 10.40
N ARG A 52 -2.94 -4.77 11.53
CA ARG A 52 -3.29 -6.19 11.58
C ARG A 52 -4.42 -6.37 12.60
N GLY A 53 -5.58 -6.82 12.14
CA GLY A 53 -6.80 -6.79 12.92
C GLY A 53 -7.10 -5.38 13.47
N LYS A 54 -7.17 -5.22 14.80
CA LYS A 54 -7.43 -3.91 15.44
C LYS A 54 -6.17 -3.12 15.78
N ARG A 55 -4.97 -3.67 15.53
CA ARG A 55 -3.70 -3.08 15.97
C ARG A 55 -3.03 -2.35 14.82
N THR A 56 -2.61 -1.10 15.05
CA THR A 56 -1.72 -0.39 14.13
C THR A 56 -0.30 -0.86 14.34
N ILE A 57 0.36 -1.28 13.26
CA ILE A 57 1.77 -1.71 13.27
C ILE A 57 2.67 -0.57 12.80
N PHE A 58 2.32 0.06 11.67
CA PHE A 58 3.03 1.21 11.14
C PHE A 58 2.05 2.32 10.76
N ALA A 59 2.50 3.57 10.88
CA ALA A 59 1.82 4.74 10.34
C ALA A 59 2.87 5.81 10.01
N GLY A 60 2.70 6.48 8.88
CA GLY A 60 3.70 7.43 8.38
C GLY A 60 3.16 8.34 7.28
N LYS A 61 4.02 9.26 6.82
CA LYS A 61 3.71 10.24 5.76
C LYS A 61 4.94 10.67 4.94
N ASP A 62 5.91 9.77 4.89
CA ASP A 62 7.28 9.92 4.41
C ASP A 62 7.46 9.45 2.96
N ILE A 63 6.46 8.77 2.39
CA ILE A 63 6.47 8.33 1.00
C ILE A 63 5.82 9.39 0.10
N CYS A 64 6.50 9.72 -0.99
CA CYS A 64 6.03 10.69 -1.98
C CYS A 64 5.97 10.06 -3.39
N SER A 65 5.06 10.57 -4.22
CA SER A 65 5.01 10.23 -5.65
C SER A 65 6.20 10.78 -6.44
N GLY A 66 6.24 10.47 -7.73
CA GLY A 66 7.03 11.24 -8.70
C GLY A 66 6.60 12.71 -8.81
N MET A 67 7.46 13.53 -9.43
CA MET A 67 7.18 14.96 -9.66
C MET A 67 5.92 15.14 -10.52
N ARG A 68 5.07 16.09 -10.13
CA ARG A 68 3.83 16.45 -10.84
C ARG A 68 2.86 15.28 -11.06
N ALA A 69 2.92 14.24 -10.22
CA ALA A 69 1.94 13.16 -10.28
C ALA A 69 0.52 13.69 -9.97
N GLU A 70 -0.47 13.08 -10.60
CA GLU A 70 -1.89 13.35 -10.36
C GLU A 70 -2.50 12.22 -9.51
N PRO A 71 -3.43 12.54 -8.60
CA PRO A 71 -4.06 11.55 -7.72
C PRO A 71 -5.06 10.70 -8.52
N THR A 72 -4.55 9.70 -9.22
CA THR A 72 -5.34 8.73 -10.01
C THR A 72 -5.42 7.38 -9.29
N THR A 73 -6.36 6.52 -9.70
CA THR A 73 -6.46 5.14 -9.19
C THR A 73 -5.16 4.36 -9.36
N ARG A 74 -4.47 4.55 -10.49
CA ARG A 74 -3.16 3.93 -10.75
C ARG A 74 -2.12 4.43 -9.75
N GLU A 75 -2.05 5.73 -9.52
CA GLU A 75 -1.09 6.33 -8.60
C GLU A 75 -1.33 5.87 -7.16
N LEU A 76 -2.59 5.74 -6.75
CA LEU A 76 -2.95 5.19 -5.43
C LEU A 76 -2.42 3.75 -5.26
N GLY A 77 -2.58 2.89 -6.27
CA GLY A 77 -2.07 1.53 -6.26
C GLY A 77 -0.54 1.47 -6.25
N SER A 78 0.13 2.31 -7.04
CA SER A 78 1.59 2.44 -7.03
C SER A 78 2.12 2.90 -5.67
N ALA A 79 1.46 3.88 -5.04
CA ALA A 79 1.84 4.37 -3.72
C ALA A 79 1.68 3.28 -2.65
N ALA A 80 0.60 2.49 -2.69
CA ALA A 80 0.39 1.42 -1.73
C ALA A 80 1.43 0.29 -1.83
N ARG A 81 1.81 -0.11 -3.05
CA ARG A 81 2.89 -1.08 -3.26
C ARG A 81 4.23 -0.55 -2.78
N THR A 82 4.52 0.73 -3.07
CA THR A 82 5.75 1.38 -2.60
C THR A 82 5.80 1.38 -1.07
N VAL A 83 4.70 1.75 -0.40
CA VAL A 83 4.60 1.69 1.05
C VAL A 83 4.76 0.26 1.56
N LEU A 84 4.09 -0.73 0.96
CA LEU A 84 4.19 -2.12 1.41
C LEU A 84 5.61 -2.67 1.24
N SER A 85 6.26 -2.41 0.10
CA SER A 85 7.66 -2.79 -0.15
C SER A 85 8.60 -2.16 0.89
N TYR A 86 8.42 -0.87 1.19
CA TYR A 86 9.18 -0.16 2.22
C TYR A 86 8.98 -0.76 3.62
N LEU A 87 7.74 -1.08 4.00
CA LEU A 87 7.43 -1.63 5.32
C LEU A 87 7.86 -3.09 5.47
N THR A 88 8.06 -3.82 4.37
CA THR A 88 8.40 -5.25 4.35
C THR A 88 9.91 -5.50 4.19
N LEU A 89 10.75 -4.47 4.29
CA LEU A 89 12.20 -4.65 4.42
C LEU A 89 12.53 -5.43 5.69
N ARG A 90 13.50 -6.35 5.58
CA ARG A 90 14.02 -7.17 6.66
C ARG A 90 15.49 -6.87 6.96
N PRO A 91 15.99 -7.22 8.16
CA PRO A 91 17.42 -7.17 8.44
C PRO A 91 18.19 -7.96 7.39
N GLY A 92 19.10 -7.28 6.67
CA GLY A 92 19.85 -7.83 5.53
C GLY A 92 19.40 -7.30 4.16
N ASP A 93 18.18 -6.77 4.03
CA ASP A 93 17.71 -6.13 2.78
C ASP A 93 18.25 -4.69 2.64
N THR A 94 18.59 -4.07 3.77
CA THR A 94 19.15 -2.71 3.88
C THR A 94 20.08 -2.63 5.10
N ASP A 95 20.76 -1.49 5.24
CA ASP A 95 21.60 -1.16 6.39
C ASP A 95 20.85 -1.33 7.73
N ALA A 96 21.55 -1.84 8.75
CA ALA A 96 20.95 -2.20 10.03
C ALA A 96 20.34 -0.99 10.76
N GLU A 97 20.92 0.19 10.57
CA GLU A 97 20.49 1.48 11.15
C GLU A 97 19.06 1.85 10.74
N TYR A 98 18.55 1.30 9.63
CA TYR A 98 17.15 1.45 9.24
C TYR A 98 16.19 0.94 10.33
N PHE A 99 16.56 -0.14 11.01
CA PHE A 99 15.71 -0.80 12.00
C PHE A 99 15.88 -0.23 13.42
N ASP A 100 16.82 0.70 13.65
CA ASP A 100 17.08 1.27 14.98
C ASP A 100 15.85 1.99 15.57
N GLY A 101 14.98 2.51 14.71
CA GLY A 101 13.72 3.16 15.09
C GLY A 101 12.55 2.20 15.34
N TYR A 102 12.70 0.90 15.08
CA TYR A 102 11.60 -0.04 15.19
C TYR A 102 11.30 -0.36 16.66
N THR A 103 10.00 -0.33 17.00
CA THR A 103 9.54 -0.89 18.27
C THR A 103 9.66 -2.41 18.27
N ALA A 104 9.70 -3.03 19.45
CA ALA A 104 9.69 -4.49 19.58
C ALA A 104 8.50 -5.17 18.85
N THR A 105 7.37 -4.47 18.74
CA THR A 105 6.21 -4.95 17.97
C THR A 105 6.44 -4.93 16.47
N GLN A 106 7.08 -3.88 15.96
CA GLN A 106 7.40 -3.77 14.54
C GLN A 106 8.48 -4.77 14.14
N MET A 107 9.46 -5.00 15.01
CA MET A 107 10.46 -6.06 14.81
C MET A 107 9.83 -7.44 14.78
N ALA A 108 9.00 -7.79 15.78
CA ALA A 108 8.31 -9.08 15.80
C ALA A 108 7.36 -9.26 14.61
N TRP A 109 6.73 -8.18 14.15
CA TRP A 109 5.92 -8.22 12.93
C TRP A 109 6.78 -8.46 11.69
N ALA A 110 7.93 -7.79 11.57
CA ALA A 110 8.80 -7.90 10.41
C ALA A 110 9.37 -9.32 10.28
N GLU A 111 9.83 -9.90 11.39
CA GLU A 111 10.31 -11.28 11.44
C GLU A 111 9.23 -12.30 11.03
N ALA A 112 7.98 -12.06 11.42
CA ALA A 112 6.90 -13.02 11.22
C ALA A 112 6.16 -12.89 9.87
N TYR A 113 6.10 -11.69 9.27
CA TYR A 113 5.18 -11.42 8.15
C TYR A 113 5.80 -10.66 6.97
N ALA A 114 6.93 -9.98 7.15
CA ALA A 114 7.45 -9.09 6.11
C ALA A 114 7.77 -9.83 4.81
N GLU A 115 8.37 -11.02 4.91
CA GLU A 115 8.71 -11.82 3.73
C GLU A 115 7.48 -12.18 2.88
N GLU A 116 6.46 -12.77 3.50
CA GLU A 116 5.24 -13.16 2.79
C GLU A 116 4.53 -11.93 2.19
N LEU A 117 4.47 -10.82 2.94
CA LEU A 117 3.81 -9.60 2.48
C LEU A 117 4.61 -8.87 1.39
N SER A 118 5.93 -9.02 1.34
CA SER A 118 6.78 -8.41 0.30
C SER A 118 6.43 -8.93 -1.10
N ALA A 119 5.96 -10.18 -1.22
CA ALA A 119 5.52 -10.77 -2.49
C ALA A 119 4.33 -10.02 -3.13
N PHE A 120 3.48 -9.37 -2.33
CA PHE A 120 2.38 -8.54 -2.82
C PHE A 120 2.84 -7.17 -3.34
N ALA A 121 4.07 -6.76 -2.99
CA ALA A 121 4.64 -5.47 -3.33
C ALA A 121 5.67 -5.53 -4.46
N MET A 122 6.39 -6.65 -4.59
CA MET A 122 7.58 -6.77 -5.44
C MET A 122 7.31 -6.66 -6.92
N ASP A 123 6.11 -6.99 -7.34
CA ASP A 123 5.90 -7.32 -8.72
C ASP A 123 4.73 -6.47 -9.22
N GLY A 124 4.90 -5.82 -10.38
CA GLY A 124 3.79 -5.34 -11.20
C GLY A 124 2.92 -6.51 -11.71
N ILE A 125 2.87 -7.58 -10.93
CA ILE A 125 2.44 -8.93 -11.21
C ILE A 125 1.65 -9.38 -9.97
N CYS A 126 0.55 -10.08 -10.17
CA CYS A 126 -0.27 -10.53 -9.06
C CYS A 126 0.50 -11.52 -8.19
N GLY A 127 0.70 -11.16 -6.91
CA GLY A 127 1.19 -12.07 -5.87
C GLY A 127 0.33 -13.32 -5.60
N TYR A 128 -0.81 -13.55 -6.27
CA TYR A 128 -1.49 -14.86 -6.35
C TYR A 128 -1.13 -15.63 -7.62
N CYS A 129 -1.36 -15.09 -8.82
CA CYS A 129 -1.26 -15.86 -10.07
C CYS A 129 -0.01 -15.58 -10.92
N GLY A 130 0.80 -14.59 -10.56
CA GLY A 130 1.96 -14.19 -11.35
C GLY A 130 1.59 -13.58 -12.72
N SER A 131 0.37 -13.05 -12.89
CA SER A 131 -0.02 -12.25 -14.06
C SER A 131 0.39 -10.79 -13.92
N GLU A 132 1.03 -10.21 -14.95
CA GLU A 132 1.33 -8.78 -15.02
C GLU A 132 0.07 -7.90 -15.21
N ASP A 133 -1.10 -8.51 -15.43
CA ASP A 133 -2.33 -7.81 -15.80
C ASP A 133 -3.16 -7.29 -14.60
N HIS A 134 -2.92 -7.77 -13.38
CA HIS A 134 -3.63 -7.38 -12.16
C HIS A 134 -2.83 -7.74 -10.91
N VAL A 135 -3.28 -7.37 -9.69
CA VAL A 135 -2.56 -7.69 -8.43
C VAL A 135 -3.50 -8.03 -7.27
N SER A 136 -3.40 -9.27 -6.76
CA SER A 136 -3.82 -9.89 -5.47
C SER A 136 -4.73 -9.12 -4.50
N PRO A 137 -5.73 -9.67 -3.74
CA PRO A 137 -6.62 -10.87 -3.74
C PRO A 137 -8.15 -10.73 -4.04
N LEU A 138 -8.75 -9.76 -4.71
CA LEU A 138 -8.33 -8.75 -5.67
C LEU A 138 -7.28 -9.22 -6.66
N CYS A 139 -6.98 -10.53 -6.66
CA CYS A 139 -6.61 -11.28 -7.82
C CYS A 139 -7.92 -11.92 -8.33
N PRO A 140 -8.64 -11.26 -9.23
CA PRO A 140 -8.58 -11.67 -10.61
C PRO A 140 -7.71 -12.92 -10.92
N ASP A 141 -8.05 -13.90 -11.74
CA ASP A 141 -7.49 -13.77 -13.09
C ASP A 141 -8.33 -12.85 -13.96
N MET A 142 -9.13 -11.97 -13.36
CA MET A 142 -10.59 -11.98 -13.37
C MET A 142 -10.85 -11.17 -14.61
N PRO A 143 -11.22 -11.84 -15.68
CA PRO A 143 -12.08 -11.24 -16.66
C PRO A 143 -13.42 -10.97 -15.97
N ASP A 144 -14.05 -9.84 -16.31
CA ASP A 144 -15.33 -9.40 -15.77
C ASP A 144 -16.44 -10.45 -16.05
N HIS A 145 -17.24 -10.76 -15.03
CA HIS A 145 -18.52 -11.47 -15.19
C HIS A 145 -19.72 -10.55 -14.91
N GLY A 146 -19.59 -9.25 -15.18
CA GLY A 146 -20.69 -8.31 -15.36
C GLY A 146 -21.57 -8.03 -14.14
N ARG A 147 -21.53 -6.77 -13.66
CA ARG A 147 -22.73 -5.96 -13.41
C ARG A 147 -22.41 -4.51 -13.08
#